data_AF-A0A2H0RL53-F1
#
_entry.id   AF-A0A2H0RL53-F1
#
_cell.length_a   1.000
_cell.length_b   1.000
_cell.length_c   1.000
_cell.angle_alpha   90.00
_cell.angle_beta   90.00
_cell.angle_gamma   90.00
#
_symmetry.space_group_name_H-M   'P 1'
#
loop_
_entity.id
_entity.type
_entity.pdbx_description
1 polymer ?
#
loop_
_entity_poly.entity_id
_entity_poly.type
_entity_poly.pdbx_seq_one_letter_code
_entity_poly.pdbx_strand_id
1 'polypeptide(L)'
;MKTTMLIKTEKELRDNARELAEELGVTLTTVVNSSLKQFVRERRLVLSEYLVPKASKQREWTKISKEMDEHPERYKISHGIDELLRDLKLK
;
A
#
# COMPACT_ATOMS: atom_id res chain seq x y z
N MET A 1 23.70 20.64 -7.24
CA MET A 1 24.93 19.87 -6.96
C MET A 1 24.55 18.41 -6.79
N LYS A 2 25.26 17.46 -7.42
CA LYS A 2 25.08 16.03 -7.15
C LYS A 2 25.97 15.64 -5.96
N THR A 3 25.52 14.73 -5.12
CA THR A 3 26.26 14.24 -3.94
C THR A 3 26.32 12.73 -3.94
N THR A 4 27.25 12.17 -3.17
CA THR A 4 27.43 10.73 -3.01
C THR A 4 26.85 10.28 -1.68
N MET A 5 26.14 9.15 -1.68
CA MET A 5 25.60 8.51 -0.48
C MET A 5 26.22 7.11 -0.34
N LEU A 6 26.86 6.83 0.79
CA LEU A 6 27.38 5.51 1.12
C LEU A 6 26.40 4.81 2.07
N ILE A 7 25.89 3.65 1.66
CA ILE A 7 24.97 2.84 2.46
C ILE A 7 25.65 1.51 2.77
N LYS A 8 25.77 1.16 4.05
CA LYS A 8 26.16 -0.18 4.48
C LYS A 8 24.96 -1.11 4.38
N THR A 9 25.13 -2.26 3.72
CA THR A 9 24.09 -3.26 3.53
C THR A 9 24.73 -4.62 3.25
N GLU A 10 23.94 -5.69 3.34
CA GLU A 10 24.39 -7.03 3.01
C GLU A 10 24.68 -7.16 1.51
N LYS A 11 25.75 -7.89 1.18
CA LYS A 11 26.18 -8.07 -0.22
C LYS A 11 25.08 -8.74 -1.05
N GLU A 12 24.49 -9.80 -0.51
CA GLU A 12 23.45 -10.59 -1.18
C GLU A 12 22.19 -9.73 -1.45
N LEU A 13 21.75 -8.94 -0.47
CA LEU A 13 20.62 -8.03 -0.64
C LEU A 13 20.86 -7.01 -1.76
N ARG A 14 22.06 -6.42 -1.81
CA ARG A 14 22.44 -5.47 -2.86
C ARG A 14 22.45 -6.12 -4.24
N ASP A 15 22.98 -7.34 -4.35
CA ASP A 15 23.13 -8.05 -5.62
C ASP A 15 21.75 -8.49 -6.14
N ASN A 16 20.89 -9.06 -5.29
CA ASN A 16 19.49 -9.37 -5.64
C ASN A 16 18.70 -8.13 -6.06
N ALA A 17 18.85 -7.01 -5.35
CA ALA A 17 18.17 -5.76 -5.70
C ALA A 17 18.68 -5.17 -7.03
N ARG A 18 19.96 -5.42 -7.39
CA ARG A 18 20.52 -5.01 -8.68
C ARG A 18 19.93 -5.83 -9.82
N GLU A 19 19.93 -7.16 -9.68
CA GLU A 19 19.37 -8.07 -10.67
C GLU A 19 17.89 -7.73 -10.94
N LEU A 20 17.09 -7.55 -9.90
CA LEU A 20 15.69 -7.13 -10.04
C LEU A 20 15.53 -5.78 -10.75
N ALA A 21 16.40 -4.80 -10.47
CA ALA A 21 16.34 -3.52 -11.15
C ALA A 21 16.64 -3.67 -12.65
N GLU A 22 17.64 -4.48 -13.00
CA GLU A 22 18.03 -4.77 -14.39
C GLU A 22 16.93 -5.51 -15.15
N GLU A 23 16.26 -6.48 -14.52
CA GLU A 23 15.06 -7.15 -15.06
C GLU A 23 13.94 -6.15 -15.38
N LEU A 24 13.79 -5.10 -14.56
CA LEU A 24 12.84 -4.02 -14.75
C LEU A 24 13.33 -2.92 -15.72
N GLY A 25 14.50 -3.09 -16.33
CA GLY A 25 15.07 -2.15 -17.31
C GLY A 25 15.61 -0.86 -16.71
N VAL A 26 15.93 -0.84 -15.41
CA VAL A 26 16.43 0.34 -14.70
C VAL A 26 17.68 0.02 -13.87
N THR A 27 18.45 1.03 -13.49
CA THR A 27 19.60 0.83 -12.59
C THR A 27 19.17 0.83 -11.13
N LEU A 28 19.90 0.13 -10.26
CA LEU A 28 19.70 0.21 -8.81
C LEU A 28 19.76 1.66 -8.28
N THR A 29 20.63 2.50 -8.86
CA THR A 29 20.71 3.92 -8.54
C THR A 29 19.42 4.68 -8.88
N THR A 30 18.76 4.34 -9.99
CA THR A 30 17.45 4.89 -10.35
C THR A 30 16.39 4.53 -9.32
N VAL A 31 16.37 3.26 -8.89
CA VAL A 31 15.43 2.76 -7.87
C VAL A 31 15.62 3.51 -6.55
N VAL A 32 16.85 3.56 -6.02
CA VAL A 32 17.13 4.25 -4.75
C VAL A 32 16.75 5.74 -4.81
N ASN A 33 17.10 6.44 -5.89
CA ASN A 33 16.74 7.85 -6.06
C ASN A 33 15.22 8.05 -6.19
N SER A 34 14.51 7.13 -6.85
CA SER A 34 13.05 7.18 -6.94
C SER A 34 12.40 7.01 -5.57
N SER A 35 12.86 6.04 -4.78
CA SER A 35 12.38 5.79 -3.41
C SER A 35 12.63 7.00 -2.50
N LEU A 36 13.80 7.65 -2.60
CA LEU A 36 14.08 8.88 -1.85
C LEU A 36 13.14 10.03 -2.25
N LYS A 37 12.88 10.22 -3.55
CA LYS A 37 11.92 11.22 -4.03
C LYS A 37 10.51 10.93 -3.53
N GLN A 38 10.10 9.66 -3.55
CA GLN A 38 8.80 9.23 -3.05
C GLN A 38 8.68 9.47 -1.54
N PHE A 39 9.71 9.13 -0.77
CA PHE A 39 9.75 9.38 0.67
C PHE A 39 9.58 10.87 1.00
N VAL A 40 10.28 11.76 0.28
CA VAL A 40 10.12 13.21 0.44
C VAL A 40 8.72 13.69 0.05
N ARG A 41 8.16 13.16 -1.05
CA ARG A 41 6.83 13.53 -1.55
C ARG A 41 5.72 13.11 -0.59
N GLU A 42 5.77 11.89 -0.08
CA GLU A 42 4.73 11.32 0.78
C GLU A 42 4.91 11.69 2.26
N ARG A 43 6.12 12.09 2.67
CA ARG A 43 6.47 12.35 4.08
C ARG A 43 6.11 11.17 4.99
N ARG A 44 6.13 9.96 4.45
CA ARG A 44 5.74 8.72 5.11
C ARG A 44 6.65 7.60 4.64
N LEU A 45 7.05 6.75 5.59
CA LEU A 45 7.66 5.46 5.31
C LEU A 45 6.57 4.39 5.36
N VAL A 46 6.39 3.64 4.26
CA VAL A 46 5.49 2.49 4.23
C VAL A 46 6.31 1.25 4.52
N LEU A 47 6.19 0.72 5.73
CA LEU A 47 6.68 -0.61 6.09
C LEU A 47 5.52 -1.58 5.98
N SER A 48 5.26 -2.03 4.76
CA SER A 48 4.30 -3.08 4.50
C SER A 48 5.01 -4.43 4.65
N GLU A 49 4.92 -5.02 5.84
CA GLU A 49 4.75 -6.46 5.90
C GLU A 49 3.42 -6.73 5.18
N TYR A 50 3.33 -7.71 4.28
CA TYR A 50 2.05 -8.08 3.70
C TYR A 50 1.14 -8.53 4.86
N LEU A 51 0.44 -7.59 5.49
CA LEU A 51 -0.62 -7.82 6.47
C LEU A 51 -1.82 -8.31 5.68
N VAL A 52 -1.67 -9.49 5.09
CA VAL A 52 -2.78 -10.31 4.64
C VAL A 52 -3.67 -10.44 5.88
N PRO A 53 -4.91 -9.90 5.87
CA PRO A 53 -5.79 -10.06 7.02
C PRO A 53 -5.86 -11.54 7.35
N LYS A 54 -5.84 -11.90 8.65
CA LYS A 54 -5.94 -13.30 9.07
C LYS A 54 -7.07 -13.98 8.29
N ALA A 55 -6.89 -15.24 7.88
CA ALA A 55 -7.85 -15.95 7.04
C ALA A 55 -9.30 -15.86 7.55
N SER A 56 -9.51 -15.75 8.87
CA SER A 56 -10.81 -15.48 9.48
C SER A 56 -11.43 -14.16 9.03
N LYS A 57 -10.67 -13.06 9.09
CA LYS A 57 -11.12 -11.73 8.64
C LYS A 57 -11.35 -11.66 7.13
N GLN A 58 -10.58 -12.41 6.35
CA GLN A 58 -10.81 -12.51 4.90
C GLN A 58 -12.12 -13.22 4.60
N ARG A 59 -12.41 -14.35 5.27
CA ARG A 59 -13.68 -15.06 5.10
C ARG A 59 -14.87 -14.20 5.49
N GLU A 60 -14.75 -13.45 6.59
CA GLU A 60 -15.77 -12.51 7.02
C GLU A 60 -15.98 -11.40 5.99
N TRP A 61 -14.90 -10.78 5.50
CA TRP A 61 -14.95 -9.79 4.43
C TRP A 61 -15.65 -10.34 3.18
N THR A 62 -15.25 -11.53 2.71
CA THR A 62 -15.83 -12.17 1.53
C THR A 62 -17.31 -12.48 1.73
N LYS A 63 -17.70 -12.93 2.93
CA LYS A 63 -19.11 -13.16 3.27
C LYS A 63 -19.92 -11.87 3.23
N ILE A 64 -19.41 -10.81 3.86
CA ILE A 64 -20.08 -9.50 3.90
C ILE A 64 -20.20 -8.94 2.48
N SER A 65 -19.13 -8.97 1.68
CA SER A 65 -19.16 -8.52 0.28
C SER A 65 -20.18 -9.28 -0.54
N LYS A 66 -20.21 -10.61 -0.42
CA LYS A 66 -21.17 -11.45 -1.14
C LYS A 66 -22.61 -11.16 -0.73
N GLU A 67 -22.86 -11.00 0.57
CA GLU A 67 -24.21 -10.66 1.07
C GLU A 67 -24.65 -9.26 0.62
N MET A 68 -23.73 -8.30 0.54
CA MET A 68 -23.98 -6.97 -0.04
C MET A 68 -24.32 -7.01 -1.52
N ASP A 69 -23.61 -7.83 -2.30
CA ASP A 69 -23.86 -7.98 -3.73
C ASP A 69 -25.21 -8.67 -4.00
N GLU A 70 -25.58 -9.65 -3.16
CA GLU A 70 -26.84 -10.41 -3.28
C GLU A 70 -28.05 -9.63 -2.76
N HIS A 71 -27.87 -8.77 -1.76
CA HIS A 71 -28.94 -8.05 -1.08
C HIS A 71 -28.67 -6.55 -0.91
N PRO A 72 -28.47 -5.80 -2.01
CA PRO A 72 -28.19 -4.36 -1.93
C PRO A 72 -29.29 -3.58 -1.19
N GLU A 73 -30.54 -4.07 -1.19
CA GLU A 73 -31.67 -3.50 -0.47
C GLU A 73 -31.57 -3.57 1.06
N ARG A 74 -30.75 -4.48 1.61
CA ARG A 74 -30.57 -4.64 3.06
C ARG A 74 -29.55 -3.67 3.65
N TYR A 75 -28.78 -3.00 2.80
CA TYR A 75 -27.71 -2.12 3.24
C TYR A 75 -28.12 -0.66 3.09
N LYS A 76 -27.69 0.15 4.06
CA LYS A 76 -28.07 1.56 4.11
C LYS A 76 -27.35 2.34 3.01
N ILE A 77 -28.12 2.93 2.11
CA ILE A 77 -27.63 3.82 1.07
C ILE A 77 -27.83 5.25 1.57
N SER A 78 -26.75 5.94 1.92
CA SER A 78 -26.81 7.36 2.28
C SER A 78 -26.85 8.21 1.00
N HIS A 79 -27.79 9.15 0.92
CA HIS A 79 -28.03 9.94 -0.30
C HIS A 79 -27.21 11.24 -0.34
N GLY A 80 -26.36 11.47 0.67
CA GLY A 80 -25.50 12.64 0.76
C GLY A 80 -24.42 12.51 1.82
N ILE A 81 -23.42 13.40 1.75
CA ILE A 81 -22.23 13.37 2.60
C ILE A 81 -22.58 13.57 4.08
N ASP A 82 -23.51 14.48 4.41
CA ASP A 82 -23.89 14.73 5.81
C ASP A 82 -24.63 13.55 6.45
N GLU A 83 -25.46 12.85 5.67
CA GLU A 83 -26.12 11.63 6.12
C GLU A 83 -25.12 10.50 6.34
N LEU A 84 -24.20 10.33 5.38
CA LEU A 84 -23.12 9.35 5.49
C LEU A 84 -22.24 9.59 6.73
N LEU A 85 -21.86 10.84 7.00
CA LEU A 85 -21.01 11.17 8.15
C LEU A 85 -21.69 10.88 9.49
N ARG A 86 -23.01 11.11 9.59
CA ARG A 86 -23.81 10.72 10.77
C ARG A 86 -23.90 9.21 10.91
N ASP A 87 -24.13 8.50 9.81
CA ASP A 87 -24.24 7.04 9.79
C ASP A 87 -22.94 6.35 10.20
N LEU A 88 -21.81 6.91 9.77
CA LEU A 88 -20.47 6.46 10.15
C LEU A 88 -20.06 6.91 11.56
N LYS A 89 -20.90 7.69 12.26
CA LYS A 89 -20.62 8.28 13.59
C LYS A 89 -19.33 9.09 13.61
N LEU A 90 -19.01 9.73 12.49
CA LEU A 90 -17.81 10.57 12.35
C LEU A 90 -18.10 12.03 12.69
N LYS A 91 -19.38 12.41 12.81
CA LYS A 91 -19.88 13.70 13.30
C LYS A 91 -21.24 13.54 13.99
#